data_AF-A0A969SW37-F1
#
_entry.id   AF-A0A969SW37-F1
#
_cell.length_a   1.000
_cell.length_b   1.000
_cell.length_c   1.000
_cell.angle_alpha   90.00
_cell.angle_beta   90.00
_cell.angle_gamma   90.00
#
_symmetry.space_group_name_H-M   'P 1'
#
loop_
_entity.id
_entity.type
_entity.pdbx_description
1 polymer ?
#
loop_
_entity_poly.entity_id
_entity_poly.type
_entity_poly.pdbx_seq_one_letter_code
_entity_poly.pdbx_strand_id
1 'polypeptide(L)'
;MLSTEEALDQHAIPDPSAVEVLIDHLRHDFPYVVVDLPRFAARTQTVILTPPASLVIVADPTLSGMRDTMRLVELARKTATSCEITVALNRVGAPAGGALAHATRVRVPLPGRRAGIAGGSR
;
A
#
# COMPACT_ATOMS: atom_id res chain seq x y z
N MET A 1 -10.39 35.60 1.26
CA MET A 1 -11.41 34.57 1.53
C MET A 1 -10.71 33.22 1.59
N LEU A 2 -10.47 32.70 2.79
CA LEU A 2 -9.67 31.48 3.03
C LEU A 2 -10.38 30.53 4.02
N SER A 3 -11.69 30.69 4.17
CA SER A 3 -12.50 29.99 5.18
C SER A 3 -13.83 29.55 4.55
N THR A 4 -13.73 28.86 3.42
CA THR A 4 -14.84 28.02 2.96
C THR A 4 -14.47 26.61 3.40
N GLU A 5 -15.11 26.13 4.45
CA GLU A 5 -15.06 24.72 4.83
C GLU A 5 -15.59 23.92 3.64
N GLU A 6 -14.73 23.12 3.03
CA GLU A 6 -15.12 22.20 1.98
C GLU A 6 -16.09 21.19 2.59
N ALA A 7 -17.25 21.00 1.97
CA ALA A 7 -18.30 20.17 2.54
C ALA A 7 -17.77 18.73 2.69
N LEU A 8 -17.87 18.18 3.90
CA LEU A 8 -17.31 16.86 4.26
C LEU A 8 -17.88 15.70 3.45
N ASP A 9 -18.95 15.93 2.69
CA ASP A 9 -19.62 14.98 1.79
C ASP A 9 -19.04 14.99 0.36
N GLN A 10 -18.23 15.99 0.01
CA GLN A 10 -17.56 16.06 -1.28
C GLN A 10 -16.37 15.10 -1.28
N HIS A 11 -16.53 13.99 -2.01
CA HIS A 11 -15.39 13.16 -2.38
C HIS A 11 -14.52 13.98 -3.34
N ALA A 12 -13.56 14.72 -2.80
CA ALA A 12 -12.54 15.40 -3.59
C ALA A 12 -11.79 14.32 -4.38
N ILE A 13 -12.04 14.24 -5.68
CA ILE A 13 -11.25 13.44 -6.60
C ILE A 13 -10.07 14.34 -6.97
N PRO A 14 -8.88 14.11 -6.41
CA PRO A 14 -7.74 14.96 -6.71
C PRO A 14 -7.40 14.80 -8.19
N ASP A 15 -7.06 15.91 -8.85
CA ASP A 15 -6.52 15.86 -10.20
C ASP A 15 -5.26 14.97 -10.18
N PRO A 16 -5.22 13.88 -10.98
CA PRO A 16 -4.07 12.99 -11.03
C PRO A 16 -2.75 13.73 -11.30
N SER A 17 -2.78 14.81 -12.08
CA SER A 17 -1.58 15.60 -12.40
C SER A 17 -1.06 16.38 -11.19
N ALA A 18 -1.95 16.92 -10.35
CA ALA A 18 -1.56 17.63 -9.13
C ALA A 18 -0.94 16.68 -8.10
N VAL A 19 -1.47 15.45 -8.02
CA VAL A 19 -0.92 14.41 -7.14
C VAL A 19 0.46 13.96 -7.60
N GLU A 20 0.68 13.80 -8.90
CA GLU A 20 2.00 13.48 -9.47
C GLU A 20 3.04 14.55 -9.09
N VAL A 21 2.71 15.83 -9.32
CA VAL A 21 3.59 16.96 -8.96
C VAL A 21 3.89 16.97 -7.47
N LEU A 22 2.90 16.73 -6.61
CA LEU A 22 3.10 16.68 -5.17
C LEU A 22 4.04 15.54 -4.76
N ILE A 23 3.81 14.33 -5.30
CA ILE A 23 4.63 13.15 -4.98
C ILE A 23 6.07 13.33 -5.45
N ASP A 24 6.28 13.96 -6.61
CA ASP A 24 7.63 14.22 -7.12
C ASP A 24 8.40 15.23 -6.24
N HIS A 25 7.76 16.29 -5.77
CA HIS A 25 8.37 17.20 -4.80
C HIS A 25 8.71 16.49 -3.48
N LEU A 26 7.79 15.68 -2.94
CA LEU A 26 8.04 14.94 -1.70
C LEU A 26 9.17 13.92 -1.84
N ARG A 27 9.29 13.26 -3.00
CA ARG A 27 10.39 12.32 -3.29
C ARG A 27 11.75 13.02 -3.42
N HIS A 28 11.76 14.26 -3.87
CA HIS A 28 12.97 15.07 -3.96
C HIS A 28 13.44 15.52 -2.57
N ASP A 29 12.52 15.97 -1.72
CA ASP A 29 12.86 16.59 -0.44
C ASP A 29 13.06 15.58 0.70
N PHE A 30 12.43 14.40 0.60
CA PHE A 30 12.45 13.39 1.66
C PHE A 30 13.00 12.05 1.17
N PRO A 31 13.85 11.38 1.98
CA PRO A 31 14.38 10.06 1.63
C PRO A 31 13.31 8.96 1.65
N TYR A 32 12.23 9.17 2.42
CA TYR A 32 11.11 8.24 2.52
C TYR A 32 9.79 8.99 2.57
N VAL A 33 8.84 8.56 1.75
CA VAL A 33 7.47 9.09 1.71
C VAL A 33 6.51 7.93 1.92
N VAL A 34 5.68 8.01 2.96
CA VAL A 34 4.63 7.02 3.25
C VAL A 34 3.30 7.64 2.85
N VAL A 35 2.60 6.99 1.93
CA VAL A 35 1.28 7.42 1.46
C VAL A 35 0.25 6.39 1.89
N ASP A 36 -0.72 6.82 2.70
CA ASP A 36 -1.90 6.00 2.98
C ASP A 36 -2.87 6.13 1.81
N LEU A 37 -3.13 5.01 1.13
CA LEU A 37 -3.97 4.99 -0.06
C LEU A 37 -5.32 4.35 0.30
N PRO A 38 -6.41 5.13 0.31
CA PRO A 38 -7.73 4.52 0.41
C PRO A 38 -7.96 3.62 -0.82
N ARG A 39 -8.75 2.55 -0.64
CA ARG A 39 -8.91 1.48 -1.64
C ARG A 39 -9.31 1.99 -3.04
N PHE A 40 -10.07 3.09 -3.10
CA PHE A 40 -10.47 3.70 -4.37
C PHE A 40 -9.30 4.42 -5.07
N ALA A 41 -8.40 5.07 -4.31
CA ALA A 41 -7.25 5.79 -4.84
C ALA A 41 -6.22 4.87 -5.49
N ALA A 42 -6.07 3.64 -4.98
CA ALA A 42 -5.23 2.61 -5.60
C ALA A 42 -5.65 2.26 -7.05
N ARG A 43 -6.89 2.57 -7.44
CA ARG A 43 -7.39 2.36 -8.82
C ARG A 43 -7.15 3.56 -9.73
N THR A 44 -7.17 4.77 -9.20
CA THR A 44 -7.15 6.02 -9.97
C THR A 44 -5.78 6.68 -10.02
N GLN A 45 -4.92 6.42 -9.03
CA GLN A 45 -3.62 7.09 -8.86
C GLN A 45 -2.47 6.08 -8.98
N THR A 46 -2.41 5.40 -10.12
CA THR A 46 -1.36 4.41 -10.41
C THR A 46 0.04 5.01 -10.48
N VAL A 47 0.15 6.32 -10.75
CA VAL A 47 1.43 7.06 -10.81
C VAL A 47 2.22 6.97 -9.49
N ILE A 48 1.53 6.99 -8.35
CA ILE A 48 2.14 6.88 -7.01
C ILE A 48 2.77 5.50 -6.80
N LEU A 49 2.24 4.49 -7.50
CA LEU A 49 2.68 3.10 -7.42
C LEU A 49 3.84 2.80 -8.39
N THR A 50 4.35 3.79 -9.11
CA THR A 50 5.53 3.64 -9.98
C THR A 50 6.84 3.65 -9.17
N PRO A 51 7.88 2.90 -9.60
CA PRO A 51 9.18 2.88 -8.96
C PRO A 51 9.74 4.30 -8.72
N PRO A 52 10.41 4.54 -7.57
CA PRO A 52 10.87 3.58 -6.57
C PRO A 52 9.85 3.27 -5.44
N ALA A 53 8.56 3.18 -5.73
CA ALA A 53 7.56 2.79 -4.74
C ALA A 53 7.67 1.31 -4.28
N SER A 54 7.28 1.07 -3.03
CA SER A 54 6.97 -0.25 -2.48
C SER A 54 5.55 -0.24 -1.94
N LEU A 55 4.75 -1.27 -2.24
CA LEU A 55 3.35 -1.34 -1.84
C LEU A 55 3.18 -2.31 -0.67
N VAL A 56 2.63 -1.82 0.43
CA VAL A 56 2.27 -2.63 1.60
C VAL A 56 0.76 -2.72 1.71
N ILE A 57 0.22 -3.94 1.60
CA ILE A 57 -1.20 -4.21 1.79
C ILE A 57 -1.41 -4.74 3.20
N VAL A 58 -2.17 -4.02 4.01
CA VAL A 58 -2.47 -4.40 5.39
C VAL A 58 -3.74 -5.25 5.42
N ALA A 59 -3.64 -6.47 5.95
CA ALA A 59 -4.71 -7.44 6.04
C ALA A 59 -5.04 -7.77 7.49
N ASP A 60 -6.28 -8.14 7.79
CA ASP A 60 -6.70 -8.71 9.06
C ASP A 60 -6.90 -10.23 8.94
N PRO A 61 -6.73 -11.01 10.04
CA PRO A 61 -6.76 -12.48 10.02
C PRO A 61 -8.20 -13.03 10.02
N THR A 62 -9.10 -12.42 9.26
CA THR A 62 -10.48 -12.91 9.05
C THR A 62 -10.64 -13.46 7.64
N LEU A 63 -11.63 -14.33 7.42
CA LEU A 63 -11.94 -14.85 6.08
C LEU A 63 -12.34 -13.73 5.10
N SER A 64 -13.09 -12.73 5.58
CA SER A 64 -13.42 -11.54 4.80
C SER A 64 -12.19 -10.73 4.45
N GLY A 65 -11.29 -10.51 5.42
CA GLY A 65 -10.03 -9.80 5.24
C GLY A 65 -9.11 -10.47 4.23
N MET A 66 -9.01 -11.80 4.30
CA MET A 66 -8.25 -12.60 3.33
C MET A 66 -8.80 -12.48 1.90
N ARG A 67 -10.12 -12.60 1.71
CA ARG A 67 -10.75 -12.46 0.38
C ARG A 67 -10.54 -11.06 -0.21
N ASP A 68 -10.68 -10.04 0.62
CA ASP A 68 -10.48 -8.65 0.22
C ASP A 68 -9.00 -8.36 -0.12
N THR A 69 -8.08 -8.89 0.68
CA THR A 69 -6.63 -8.82 0.42
C THR A 69 -6.27 -9.49 -0.90
N MET A 70 -6.83 -10.65 -1.21
CA MET A 70 -6.61 -11.32 -2.51
C MET A 70 -7.01 -10.43 -3.68
N ARG A 71 -8.18 -9.78 -3.60
CA ARG A 71 -8.66 -8.83 -4.63
C ARG A 71 -7.74 -7.61 -4.77
N LEU A 72 -7.25 -7.06 -3.65
CA LEU A 72 -6.31 -5.94 -3.66
C LEU A 72 -4.94 -6.33 -4.24
N VAL A 73 -4.44 -7.53 -3.93
CA VAL A 73 -3.21 -8.06 -4.52
C VAL A 73 -3.38 -8.24 -6.03
N GLU A 74 -4.50 -8.80 -6.49
CA GLU A 74 -4.77 -8.95 -7.92
C GLU A 74 -4.86 -7.60 -8.64
N LEU A 75 -5.50 -6.60 -8.02
CA LEU A 75 -5.56 -5.24 -8.55
C LEU A 75 -4.16 -4.63 -8.64
N ALA A 76 -3.39 -4.68 -7.55
CA ALA A 76 -2.04 -4.14 -7.47
C ALA A 76 -1.10 -4.77 -8.51
N ARG A 77 -1.25 -6.07 -8.80
CA ARG A 77 -0.48 -6.71 -9.87
C ARG A 77 -0.79 -6.17 -11.27
N LYS A 78 -2.01 -5.71 -11.50
CA LYS A 78 -2.43 -5.13 -12.78
C LYS A 78 -2.02 -3.67 -12.91
N THR A 79 -2.03 -2.92 -11.80
CA THR A 79 -1.80 -1.46 -11.80
C THR A 79 -0.38 -1.05 -11.44
N ALA A 80 0.34 -1.87 -10.68
CA ALA A 80 1.67 -1.59 -10.13
C ALA A 80 2.67 -2.70 -10.50
N THR A 81 2.75 -3.03 -11.79
CA THR A 81 3.51 -4.17 -12.34
C THR A 81 5.00 -4.18 -11.93
N SER A 82 5.59 -3.02 -11.71
CA SER A 82 7.01 -2.83 -11.37
C SER A 82 7.29 -2.61 -9.88
N CYS A 83 6.25 -2.60 -9.04
CA CYS A 83 6.34 -2.31 -7.60
C CYS A 83 6.52 -3.60 -6.77
N GLU A 84 7.35 -3.57 -5.73
CA GLU A 84 7.41 -4.68 -4.77
C GLU A 84 6.13 -4.69 -3.92
N ILE A 85 5.38 -5.79 -3.95
CA ILE A 85 4.16 -5.96 -3.15
C ILE A 85 4.45 -6.81 -1.91
N THR A 86 4.15 -6.27 -0.74
CA THR A 86 4.24 -6.95 0.56
C THR A 86 2.87 -6.97 1.22
N VAL A 87 2.46 -8.10 1.79
CA VAL A 87 1.25 -8.18 2.62
C VAL A 87 1.66 -8.21 4.08
N ALA A 88 1.10 -7.32 4.88
CA ALA A 88 1.29 -7.27 6.32
C ALA A 88 0.01 -7.75 7.01
N LEU A 89 0.07 -8.90 7.69
CA LEU A 89 -1.05 -9.38 8.49
C LEU A 89 -1.03 -8.63 9.83
N ASN A 90 -1.99 -7.73 10.02
CA ASN A 90 -2.19 -6.97 11.24
C ASN A 90 -2.95 -7.80 12.28
N ARG A 91 -2.91 -7.40 13.55
CA ARG A 91 -3.66 -8.01 14.65
C ARG A 91 -3.33 -9.48 14.92
N VAL A 92 -2.15 -9.94 14.52
CA VAL A 92 -1.71 -11.31 14.82
C VAL A 92 -1.40 -11.39 16.31
N GLY A 93 -2.11 -12.27 17.02
CA GLY A 93 -1.91 -12.49 18.45
C GLY A 93 -2.33 -11.32 19.36
N ALA A 94 -3.15 -10.38 18.87
CA ALA A 94 -3.59 -9.24 19.67
C ALA A 94 -4.46 -9.69 20.87
N PRO A 95 -4.03 -9.46 22.13
CA PRO A 95 -4.93 -9.60 23.28
C PRO A 95 -5.95 -8.45 23.26
N ALA A 96 -7.14 -8.69 23.80
CA ALA A 96 -8.29 -7.77 23.74
C ALA A 96 -8.08 -6.35 24.35
N GLY A 97 -6.89 -6.05 24.88
CA GLY A 97 -6.59 -4.85 25.69
C GLY A 97 -5.81 -3.73 25.00
N GLY A 98 -5.77 -3.64 23.67
CA GLY A 98 -5.23 -2.46 22.97
C GLY A 98 -3.69 -2.33 22.97
N ALA A 99 -2.96 -3.35 23.38
CA ALA A 99 -1.51 -3.40 23.15
C ALA A 99 -1.22 -3.46 21.63
N LEU A 100 -0.13 -2.82 21.20
CA LEU A 100 0.34 -2.83 19.82
C LEU A 100 0.47 -4.28 19.33
N ALA A 101 -0.45 -4.70 18.46
CA ALA A 101 -0.45 -6.04 17.92
C ALA A 101 0.73 -6.23 16.97
N HIS A 102 1.34 -7.42 16.99
CA HIS A 102 2.44 -7.72 16.08
C HIS A 102 1.90 -7.88 14.66
N ALA A 103 2.51 -7.17 13.70
CA ALA A 103 2.23 -7.37 12.29
C ALA A 103 3.23 -8.37 11.70
N THR A 104 2.73 -9.48 11.16
CA THR A 104 3.58 -10.49 10.52
C THR A 104 3.68 -10.20 9.02
N ARG A 105 4.90 -10.11 8.50
CA ARG A 105 5.13 -9.91 7.06
C ARG A 105 4.93 -11.22 6.30
N VAL A 106 4.02 -11.21 5.35
CA VAL A 106 3.84 -12.29 4.38
C VAL A 106 4.37 -11.80 3.03
N ARG A 107 5.46 -12.40 2.55
CA ARG A 107 6.00 -12.10 1.22
C ARG A 107 5.11 -12.76 0.17
N VAL A 108 4.51 -11.96 -0.70
CA VAL A 108 3.72 -12.48 -1.82
C VAL A 108 4.69 -12.75 -2.99
N PRO A 109 4.85 -14.00 -3.46
CA PRO A 109 5.75 -14.29 -4.57
C PRO A 109 5.25 -13.60 -5.85
N LEU A 110 6.17 -12.94 -6.56
CA LEU A 110 5.89 -12.41 -7.90
C LEU A 110 6.01 -13.57 -8.92
N PRO A 111 5.04 -13.79 -9.81
CA PRO A 111 5.20 -14.75 -10.89
C PRO A 111 6.41 -14.32 -11.74
N GLY A 112 7.43 -15.17 -11.84
CA GLY A 112 8.64 -14.94 -12.64
C GLY A 112 9.92 -14.57 -11.88
N ARG A 113 9.86 -14.23 -10.59
CA ARG A 113 11.07 -13.94 -9.78
C ARG A 113 11.39 -15.13 -8.87
N ARG A 114 12.21 -16.07 -9.36
CA ARG A 114 12.72 -17.19 -8.55
C ARG A 114 13.37 -16.62 -7.28
N ALA A 115 12.89 -17.07 -6.12
CA ALA A 115 13.55 -16.79 -4.85
C ALA A 115 14.96 -17.40 -4.92
N GLY A 116 15.98 -16.54 -5.01
CA GLY A 116 17.36 -16.96 -4.84
C GLY A 116 17.51 -17.51 -3.43
N ILE A 117 17.64 -18.82 -3.33
CA ILE A 117 18.09 -19.52 -2.14
C ILE A 117 19.53 -19.05 -1.86
N ALA A 118 19.70 -18.17 -0.87
CA ALA A 118 21.02 -17.92 -0.31
C ALA A 118 21.42 -19.18 0.47
N GLY A 119 22.17 -20.06 -0.20
CA GLY A 119 22.85 -21.18 0.43
C GLY A 119 23.92 -20.66 1.38
N GLY A 120 23.68 -20.79 2.68
CA GLY A 120 24.72 -20.71 3.68
C GLY A 120 25.50 -22.03 3.69
N SER A 121 26.68 -22.04 3.05
CA SER A 121 27.69 -23.06 3.31
C SER A 121 28.25 -22.82 4.71
N ARG A 122 28.15 -23.84 5.56
CA ARG A 122 29.13 -24.05 6.63
C ARG A 122 30.44 -24.54 6.03
#